data_AF-A0A915ZCX3-F1
#
_entry.id   AF-A0A915ZCX3-F1
#
_cell.length_a   1.000
_cell.length_b   1.000
_cell.length_c   1.000
_cell.angle_alpha   90.00
_cell.angle_beta   90.00
_cell.angle_gamma   90.00
#
_symmetry.space_group_name_H-M   'P 1'
#
loop_
_entity.id
_entity.type
_entity.pdbx_description
1 polymer ?
#
loop_
_entity_poly.entity_id
_entity_poly.type
_entity_poly.pdbx_seq_one_letter_code
_entity_poly.pdbx_strand_id
1 'polypeptide(L)'
;MVLLDTDQTRFENFPTSFYMAKKLLGINKRDRTCAVCPECNTLYKISEILPGNPQNETNTGFQCTHVEFPNHPMRNKRRICGTELTNKVPVVNGFV
;
A
#
# COMPACT_ATOMS: atom_id res chain seq x y z
N MET A 1 3.51 -34.66 -24.16
CA MET A 1 4.67 -33.82 -23.81
C MET A 1 4.21 -32.86 -22.73
N VAL A 2 4.66 -33.07 -21.49
CA VAL A 2 4.30 -32.21 -20.34
C VAL A 2 5.50 -31.32 -20.09
N LEU A 3 5.30 -30.01 -20.12
CA LEU A 3 6.32 -29.06 -19.67
C LEU A 3 6.44 -29.21 -18.15
N LEU A 4 7.53 -29.82 -17.70
CA LEU A 4 7.86 -29.89 -16.28
C LEU A 4 8.64 -28.64 -15.90
N ASP A 5 8.26 -28.01 -14.80
CA ASP A 5 9.04 -26.91 -14.23
C ASP A 5 10.43 -27.42 -13.85
N THR A 6 11.45 -26.60 -14.13
CA THR A 6 12.86 -26.92 -13.86
C THR A 6 13.17 -27.04 -12.37
N ASP A 7 12.35 -26.46 -11.50
CA ASP A 7 12.44 -26.60 -10.06
C ASP A 7 11.07 -27.01 -9.48
N GLN A 8 10.96 -28.29 -9.14
CA GLN A 8 9.73 -28.86 -8.58
C GLN A 8 9.38 -28.28 -7.21
N THR A 9 10.35 -27.68 -6.51
CA THR A 9 10.17 -27.14 -5.15
C THR A 9 9.86 -25.64 -5.14
N ARG A 10 9.95 -24.98 -6.30
CA ARG A 10 9.74 -23.53 -6.48
C ARG A 10 8.43 -23.01 -5.86
N PHE A 11 7.40 -23.84 -5.85
CA PHE A 11 6.08 -23.50 -5.35
C PHE A 11 5.70 -24.24 -4.06
N GLU A 12 6.63 -24.93 -3.39
CA GLU A 12 6.35 -25.62 -2.12
C GLU A 12 5.81 -24.67 -1.04
N ASN A 13 6.30 -23.44 -1.04
CA ASN A 13 5.87 -22.40 -0.12
C ASN A 13 4.73 -21.52 -0.66
N PHE A 14 4.21 -21.82 -1.86
CA PHE A 14 3.10 -21.08 -2.41
C PHE A 14 1.79 -21.50 -1.72
N PRO A 15 0.88 -20.54 -1.48
CA PRO A 15 -0.41 -20.86 -0.90
C PRO A 15 -1.21 -21.77 -1.85
N THR A 16 -1.67 -22.90 -1.33
CA THR A 16 -2.45 -23.91 -2.08
C THR A 16 -3.84 -23.44 -2.49
N SER A 17 -4.30 -22.31 -1.95
CA SER A 17 -5.58 -21.70 -2.30
C SER A 17 -5.55 -20.19 -2.08
N PHE A 18 -6.47 -19.49 -2.74
CA PHE A 18 -6.68 -18.06 -2.51
C PHE A 18 -6.98 -17.72 -1.04
N TYR A 19 -7.64 -18.63 -0.31
CA TYR A 19 -7.89 -18.45 1.12
C TYR A 19 -6.60 -18.49 1.94
N MET A 20 -5.70 -19.46 1.67
CA MET A 20 -4.38 -19.52 2.30
C MET A 20 -3.52 -18.31 1.95
N ALA A 21 -3.57 -17.85 0.69
CA ALA A 21 -2.88 -16.64 0.25
C ALA A 21 -3.36 -15.41 1.03
N LYS A 22 -4.68 -15.23 1.13
CA LYS A 22 -5.28 -14.14 1.93
C LYS A 22 -4.86 -14.19 3.39
N LYS A 23 -4.85 -15.38 4.00
CA LYS A 23 -4.44 -15.56 5.38
C LYS A 23 -2.96 -15.24 5.59
N LEU A 24 -2.08 -15.68 4.69
CA LEU A 24 -0.63 -15.42 4.74
C LEU A 24 -0.32 -13.93 4.55
N LEU A 25 -1.04 -13.27 3.65
CA LEU A 25 -0.94 -11.82 3.43
C LEU A 25 -1.66 -10.99 4.51
N GLY A 26 -2.30 -11.61 5.50
CA GLY A 26 -3.05 -10.91 6.55
C GLY A 26 -4.29 -10.17 6.05
N ILE A 27 -4.79 -10.47 4.85
CA ILE A 27 -5.96 -9.83 4.23
C ILE A 27 -7.23 -10.43 4.84
N ASN A 28 -7.69 -9.82 5.93
CA ASN A 28 -8.94 -10.14 6.61
C ASN A 28 -10.10 -9.31 6.03
N LYS A 29 -11.32 -9.86 6.02
CA LYS A 29 -12.54 -9.19 5.47
C LYS A 29 -12.92 -7.87 6.18
N ARG A 30 -12.22 -7.51 7.25
CA ARG A 30 -12.54 -6.35 8.12
C ARG A 30 -11.86 -5.07 7.67
N ASP A 31 -10.77 -5.16 6.91
CA ASP A 31 -10.08 -4.01 6.33
C ASP A 31 -10.83 -3.59 5.06
N ARG A 32 -12.04 -3.04 5.23
CA ARG A 32 -12.98 -2.79 4.13
C ARG A 32 -12.63 -1.59 3.26
N THR A 33 -11.69 -0.76 3.69
CA THR A 33 -11.37 0.49 3.01
C THR A 33 -9.87 0.75 3.15
N CYS A 34 -9.18 0.67 2.01
CA CYS A 34 -7.76 0.98 1.87
C CYS A 34 -7.63 2.06 0.82
N ALA A 35 -6.63 2.92 0.95
CA ALA A 35 -6.25 3.83 -0.12
C ALA A 35 -5.13 3.21 -0.95
N VAL A 36 -5.14 3.49 -2.25
CA VAL A 36 -4.11 3.01 -3.18
C VAL A 36 -3.39 4.23 -3.75
N CYS A 37 -2.06 4.20 -3.73
CA CYS A 37 -1.28 5.18 -4.46
C CYS A 37 -1.42 4.95 -5.97
N PRO A 38 -1.88 5.94 -6.76
CA PRO A 38 -2.10 5.75 -8.19
C PRO A 38 -0.80 5.54 -8.98
N GLU A 39 0.34 6.05 -8.48
CA GLU A 39 1.62 5.96 -9.17
C GLU A 39 2.34 4.64 -8.91
N CYS A 40 2.44 4.20 -7.65
CA CYS A 40 3.20 2.99 -7.28
C CYS A 40 2.35 1.82 -6.79
N ASN A 41 1.01 1.95 -6.82
CA ASN A 41 0.05 0.92 -6.38
C ASN A 41 0.23 0.45 -4.93
N THR A 42 0.92 1.23 -4.10
CA THR A 42 1.08 0.90 -2.68
C THR A 42 -0.22 1.07 -1.94
N LEU A 43 -0.55 0.08 -1.10
CA LEU A 43 -1.73 0.05 -0.26
C LEU A 43 -1.44 0.69 1.09
N TYR A 44 -2.35 1.56 1.53
CA TYR A 44 -2.32 2.19 2.85
C TYR A 44 -3.62 1.93 3.59
N LYS A 45 -3.53 1.78 4.91
CA LYS A 45 -4.74 1.76 5.76
C LYS A 45 -5.23 3.18 5.95
N ILE A 46 -6.55 3.38 6.00
CA ILE A 46 -7.11 4.72 6.21
C ILE A 46 -6.64 5.35 7.53
N SER A 47 -6.44 4.54 8.57
CA SER A 47 -5.88 5.01 9.86
C SER A 47 -4.45 5.53 9.77
N GLU A 48 -3.69 5.17 8.72
CA GLU A 48 -2.33 5.66 8.48
C GLU A 48 -2.34 7.01 7.74
N ILE A 49 -3.43 7.30 7.01
CA ILE A 49 -3.58 8.50 6.18
C ILE A 49 -4.33 9.60 6.92
N LEU A 50 -5.42 9.25 7.61
CA LEU A 50 -6.25 10.20 8.35
C LEU A 50 -5.90 10.09 9.84
N PRO A 51 -5.42 11.18 10.48
CA PRO A 51 -5.25 11.18 11.92
C PRO A 51 -6.63 10.98 12.58
N GLY A 52 -6.70 10.12 13.59
CA GLY A 52 -7.97 9.74 14.25
C GLY A 52 -8.70 10.85 14.99
N ASN A 53 -8.23 12.10 14.93
CA ASN A 53 -8.86 13.24 15.57
C ASN A 53 -9.14 14.35 14.54
N PRO A 54 -10.41 14.53 14.10
CA PRO A 54 -10.79 15.53 13.11
C PRO A 54 -10.73 16.98 13.60
N GLN A 55 -10.30 17.24 14.85
CA GLN A 55 -10.26 18.60 15.43
C GLN A 55 -8.85 19.24 15.48
N ASN A 56 -7.80 18.50 15.08
CA ASN A 56 -6.43 19.05 14.94
C ASN A 56 -6.05 19.10 13.46
N GLU A 57 -6.76 19.97 12.77
CA GLU A 57 -6.82 20.15 11.32
C GLU A 57 -5.60 20.92 10.81
N THR A 58 -4.42 20.31 10.91
CA THR A 58 -3.38 20.65 9.92
C THR A 58 -3.58 19.70 8.75
N ASN A 59 -4.43 20.13 7.80
CA ASN A 59 -4.66 19.56 6.47
C ASN A 59 -3.36 19.53 5.64
N THR A 60 -2.35 18.84 6.15
CA THR A 60 -1.08 18.56 5.50
C THR A 60 -1.32 17.29 4.73
N GLY A 61 -1.49 17.39 3.41
CA GLY A 61 -1.84 16.24 2.58
C GLY A 61 -0.88 15.08 2.82
N PHE A 62 -1.42 13.85 2.92
CA PHE A 62 -0.59 12.67 3.13
C PHE A 62 0.13 12.31 1.83
N GLN A 63 1.45 12.26 1.87
CA GLN A 63 2.28 11.84 0.74
C GLN A 63 2.66 10.37 0.85
N CYS A 64 2.67 9.67 -0.29
CA CYS A 64 3.08 8.29 -0.39
C CYS A 64 4.57 8.14 0.00
N THR A 65 4.80 7.42 1.08
CA THR A 65 6.13 7.12 1.65
C THR A 65 6.79 5.88 1.05
N HIS A 66 6.17 5.23 0.07
CA HIS A 66 6.71 4.01 -0.52
C HIS A 66 8.08 4.23 -1.16
N VAL A 67 9.01 3.32 -0.91
CA VAL A 67 10.33 3.29 -1.54
C VAL A 67 10.46 2.02 -2.35
N GLU A 68 10.61 2.17 -3.67
CA GLU A 68 10.88 1.04 -4.53
C GLU A 68 12.30 0.52 -4.24
N PHE A 69 12.41 -0.76 -3.89
CA PHE A 69 13.68 -1.43 -3.54
C PHE A 69 14.48 -0.73 -2.42
N PRO A 70 14.01 -0.75 -1.16
CA PRO A 70 14.64 -0.01 -0.05
C PRO A 70 16.10 -0.42 0.22
N ASN A 71 16.46 -1.67 -0.11
CA ASN A 71 17.80 -2.21 0.09
C ASN A 71 18.68 -2.19 -1.18
N HIS A 72 18.30 -1.45 -2.22
CA HIS A 72 19.09 -1.39 -3.47
C HIS A 72 20.51 -0.85 -3.20
N PRO A 73 21.60 -1.44 -3.70
CA PRO A 73 22.97 -1.02 -3.37
C PRO A 73 23.25 0.44 -3.77
N MET A 74 22.73 0.87 -4.92
CA MET A 74 22.79 2.26 -5.38
C MET A 74 21.72 3.12 -4.71
N ARG A 75 22.14 4.13 -3.92
CA ARG A 75 21.25 5.02 -3.16
C ARG A 75 20.23 5.76 -4.03
N ASN A 76 20.63 6.21 -5.21
CA ASN A 76 19.77 6.96 -6.15
C ASN A 76 18.63 6.14 -6.76
N LYS A 77 18.63 4.82 -6.57
CA LYS A 77 17.56 3.90 -6.98
C LYS A 77 16.55 3.63 -5.86
N ARG A 78 16.85 4.02 -4.62
CA ARG A 78 15.91 3.99 -3.48
C ARG A 78 15.03 5.24 -3.51
N ARG A 79 14.24 5.42 -4.56
CA ARG A 79 13.40 6.61 -4.74
C ARG A 79 12.11 6.47 -3.95
N ILE A 80 11.77 7.53 -3.21
CA ILE A 80 10.45 7.66 -2.57
C ILE A 80 9.44 8.07 -3.65
N CYS A 81 8.24 7.49 -3.61
CA CYS A 81 7.16 7.81 -4.53
C CYS A 81 6.69 9.28 -4.39
N GLY A 82 6.32 9.71 -3.17
CA GLY A 82 6.02 11.11 -2.86
C GLY A 82 4.67 11.63 -3.37
N THR A 83 3.88 10.82 -4.07
CA THR A 83 2.56 11.21 -4.59
C THR A 83 1.59 11.53 -3.46
N GLU A 84 0.88 12.66 -3.56
CA GLU A 84 -0.16 13.05 -2.60
C GLU A 84 -1.38 12.12 -2.74
N LEU A 85 -1.83 11.53 -1.62
CA LEU A 85 -2.95 10.58 -1.58
C LEU A 85 -4.26 11.21 -1.13
N THR A 86 -4.22 12.41 -0.56
CA THR A 86 -5.39 13.13 -0.05
C THR A 86 -5.58 14.41 -0.85
N ASN A 87 -6.73 14.57 -1.49
CA ASN A 87 -7.07 15.82 -2.14
C ASN A 87 -7.61 16.82 -1.13
N LYS A 88 -7.09 18.05 -1.13
CA LYS A 88 -7.71 19.17 -0.42
C LYS A 88 -8.98 19.55 -1.17
N VAL A 89 -10.15 19.26 -0.59
CA VAL A 89 -11.42 19.72 -1.15
C VAL A 89 -11.75 21.06 -0.49
N PRO A 90 -11.75 22.19 -1.21
CA PRO A 90 -12.20 23.45 -0.64
C PRO A 90 -13.70 23.35 -0.34
N VAL A 91 -14.07 23.44 0.94
CA VAL A 91 -15.46 23.58 1.34
C VAL A 91 -15.81 25.06 1.29
N VAL A 92 -16.86 25.41 0.55
CA VAL A 92 -17.38 26.78 0.54
C VAL A 92 -17.89 27.07 1.97
N ASN A 93 -17.22 28.02 2.66
CA ASN A 93 -17.53 28.57 3.99
C ASN A 93 -17.00 27.84 5.26
N GLY A 94 -15.73 27.39 5.29
CA GLY A 94 -15.04 27.11 6.56
C GLY A 94 -13.96 26.03 6.46
N PHE A 95 -12.90 26.12 7.28
CA PHE A 95 -11.89 25.06 7.41
C PHE A 95 -12.40 24.00 8.39
N VAL A 96 -12.35 22.73 7.96
CA VAL A 96 -12.39 21.50 8.78
C VAL A 96 -11.22 20.60 8.33
#